data_AF-A0AA41AKU4-F1
#
_entry.id   AF-A0AA41AKU4-F1
#
_cell.length_a   1.000
_cell.length_b   1.000
_cell.length_c   1.000
_cell.angle_alpha   90.00
_cell.angle_beta   90.00
_cell.angle_gamma   90.00
#
_symmetry.space_group_name_H-M   'P 1'
#
loop_
_entity.id
_entity.type
_entity.pdbx_description
1 polymer ?
#
loop_
_entity_poly.entity_id
_entity_poly.type
_entity_poly.pdbx_seq_one_letter_code
_entity_poly.pdbx_strand_id
1 'polypeptide(L)'
;MSDTAWKSDKNNKGKDKNTLATSTMLTLEYRRHGFKLALMANDSVVKAYNNLMQYLYNMEEEHKSGNPDFLKDMMQLLGNFLIEIRKSMGNEATELDFWDMCEWWMSDTRKVKNGTYGA
;
A
#
# COMPACT_ATOMS: atom_id res chain seq x y z
N MET A 1 -7.86 -7.33 5.92
CA MET A 1 -8.63 -8.56 6.16
C MET A 1 -8.05 -9.28 7.38
N SER A 2 -8.85 -9.55 8.41
CA SER A 2 -8.41 -10.28 9.60
C SER A 2 -8.08 -11.74 9.27
N ASP A 3 -7.23 -12.39 10.06
CA ASP A 3 -6.86 -13.80 9.82
C ASP A 3 -8.04 -14.76 10.03
N THR A 4 -9.00 -14.38 10.85
CA THR A 4 -10.29 -15.06 11.00
C THR A 4 -11.14 -14.98 9.73
N ALA A 5 -11.21 -13.81 9.09
CA ALA A 5 -11.90 -13.65 7.81
C ALA A 5 -11.17 -14.34 6.65
N TRP A 6 -9.83 -14.42 6.70
CA TRP A 6 -9.04 -15.17 5.74
C TRP A 6 -9.32 -16.67 5.81
N LYS A 7 -9.31 -17.23 7.02
CA LYS A 7 -9.51 -18.68 7.26
C LYS A 7 -10.94 -19.16 7.04
N SER A 8 -11.93 -18.27 7.11
CA SER A 8 -13.34 -18.63 6.87
C SER A 8 -13.69 -18.77 5.39
N ASP A 9 -12.86 -18.23 4.48
CA ASP A 9 -13.05 -18.38 3.04
C ASP A 9 -12.63 -19.78 2.56
N LYS A 10 -13.56 -20.48 1.89
CA LYS A 10 -13.34 -21.82 1.33
C LYS A 10 -12.18 -21.86 0.32
N ASN A 11 -11.91 -20.75 -0.37
CA ASN A 11 -10.84 -20.64 -1.37
C ASN A 11 -9.43 -20.48 -0.76
N ASN A 12 -9.37 -20.14 0.53
CA ASN A 12 -8.15 -19.87 1.28
C ASN A 12 -7.77 -21.02 2.23
N LYS A 13 -8.58 -22.09 2.28
CA LYS A 13 -8.33 -23.25 3.14
C LYS A 13 -6.98 -23.89 2.80
N GLY A 14 -6.10 -24.01 3.79
CA GLY A 14 -4.77 -24.60 3.64
C GLY A 14 -3.72 -23.69 3.00
N LYS A 15 -4.06 -22.44 2.65
CA LYS A 15 -3.11 -21.47 2.11
C LYS A 15 -2.64 -20.51 3.20
N ASP A 16 -1.33 -20.41 3.35
CA ASP A 16 -0.74 -19.35 4.17
C ASP A 16 -0.87 -18.00 3.46
N LYS A 17 -1.38 -17.00 4.19
CA LYS A 17 -1.71 -15.67 3.67
C LYS A 17 -0.45 -14.93 3.19
N ASN A 18 0.63 -15.02 3.96
CA ASN A 18 1.88 -14.35 3.65
C ASN A 18 2.54 -15.00 2.43
N THR A 19 2.60 -16.32 2.40
CA THR A 19 3.13 -17.10 1.27
C THR A 19 2.37 -16.80 -0.03
N LEU A 20 1.05 -16.69 0.04
CA LEU A 20 0.25 -16.33 -1.14
C LEU A 20 0.51 -14.90 -1.61
N ALA A 21 0.62 -13.94 -0.69
CA ALA A 21 0.94 -12.55 -1.03
C ALA A 21 2.33 -12.45 -1.71
N THR A 22 3.37 -13.05 -1.11
CA THR A 22 4.73 -13.04 -1.65
C THR A 22 4.80 -13.75 -3.00
N SER A 23 4.18 -14.93 -3.13
CA SER A 23 4.18 -15.67 -4.41
C SER A 23 3.46 -14.90 -5.52
N THR A 24 2.40 -14.16 -5.19
CA THR A 24 1.69 -13.30 -6.15
C THR A 24 2.60 -12.20 -6.69
N MET A 25 3.40 -11.55 -5.84
CA MET A 25 4.37 -10.53 -6.25
C MET A 25 5.48 -11.09 -7.17
N LEU A 26 5.77 -12.40 -7.08
CA LEU A 26 6.75 -13.07 -7.93
C LEU A 26 6.19 -13.51 -9.29
N THR A 27 4.87 -13.39 -9.51
CA THR A 27 4.25 -13.80 -10.77
C THR A 27 4.66 -12.92 -11.95
N LEU A 28 4.63 -13.51 -13.14
CA LEU A 28 4.80 -12.76 -14.40
C LEU A 28 3.73 -11.66 -14.55
N GLU A 29 2.50 -11.96 -14.14
CA GLU A 29 1.39 -11.01 -14.21
C GLU A 29 1.63 -9.76 -13.36
N TYR A 30 2.10 -9.92 -12.13
CA TYR A 30 2.46 -8.79 -11.27
C TYR A 30 3.52 -7.91 -11.93
N ARG A 31 4.59 -8.50 -12.47
CA ARG A 31 5.65 -7.77 -13.19
C ARG A 31 5.11 -7.07 -14.43
N ARG A 32 4.22 -7.73 -15.19
CA ARG A 32 3.58 -7.15 -16.38
C ARG A 32 2.77 -5.90 -16.03
N HIS A 33 2.03 -5.92 -14.92
CA HIS A 33 1.31 -4.74 -14.44
C HIS A 33 2.26 -3.62 -13.98
N GLY A 34 3.35 -3.96 -13.28
CA GLY A 34 4.39 -3.00 -12.91
C GLY A 34 5.02 -2.31 -14.12
N PHE A 35 5.37 -3.07 -15.17
CA PHE A 35 5.91 -2.49 -16.40
C PHE A 35 4.91 -1.59 -17.12
N LYS A 36 3.63 -1.97 -17.17
CA LYS A 36 2.58 -1.11 -17.75
C LYS A 36 2.44 0.20 -16.98
N LEU A 37 2.48 0.15 -15.65
CA LEU A 37 2.47 1.35 -14.81
C LEU A 37 3.65 2.27 -15.16
N ALA A 38 4.87 1.73 -15.18
CA ALA A 38 6.07 2.49 -15.50
C ALA A 38 6.08 3.08 -16.92
N LEU A 39 5.41 2.44 -17.88
CA LEU A 39 5.33 2.89 -19.27
C LEU A 39 4.23 3.95 -19.49
N MET A 40 3.09 3.83 -18.82
CA MET A 40 1.89 4.63 -19.11
C MET A 40 1.66 5.78 -18.15
N ALA A 41 2.12 5.67 -16.90
CA ALA A 41 1.89 6.70 -15.90
C ALA A 41 2.84 7.89 -16.12
N ASN A 42 2.45 9.06 -15.62
CA ASN A 42 3.33 10.23 -15.63
C ASN A 42 4.45 10.09 -14.59
N ASP A 43 5.48 10.93 -14.71
CA ASP A 43 6.66 10.88 -13.85
C ASP A 43 6.34 10.96 -12.35
N SER A 44 5.37 11.78 -11.96
CA SER A 44 4.99 11.94 -10.56
C SER A 44 4.41 10.66 -9.96
N VAL A 45 3.55 9.96 -10.70
CA VAL A 45 2.99 8.67 -10.29
C VAL A 45 4.10 7.61 -10.18
N VAL A 46 4.99 7.53 -11.17
CA VAL A 46 6.10 6.57 -11.15
C VAL A 46 7.03 6.83 -9.96
N LYS A 47 7.36 8.09 -9.68
CA LYS A 47 8.17 8.47 -8.51
C LYS A 47 7.49 8.09 -7.19
N ALA A 48 6.19 8.37 -7.05
CA ALA A 48 5.44 8.03 -5.84
C ALA A 48 5.37 6.51 -5.63
N TYR A 49 5.15 5.73 -6.70
CA TYR A 49 5.20 4.27 -6.65
C TYR A 49 6.58 3.76 -6.24
N ASN A 50 7.65 4.30 -6.82
CA ASN A 50 9.02 3.90 -6.48
C ASN A 50 9.32 4.16 -5.01
N ASN A 51 8.93 5.32 -4.47
CA ASN A 51 9.13 5.63 -3.05
C ASN A 51 8.40 4.63 -2.14
N LEU A 52 7.15 4.29 -2.46
CA LEU A 52 6.39 3.28 -1.74
C LEU A 52 7.07 1.91 -1.77
N MET A 53 7.46 1.44 -2.96
CA MET A 53 8.08 0.12 -3.11
C MET A 53 9.46 0.05 -2.47
N GLN A 54 10.28 1.10 -2.57
CA GLN A 54 11.58 1.17 -1.90
C GLN A 54 11.43 1.09 -0.38
N TYR A 55 10.45 1.79 0.20
CA TYR A 55 10.16 1.68 1.63
C TYR A 55 9.79 0.25 2.05
N LEU A 56 8.95 -0.42 1.26
CA LEU A 56 8.55 -1.81 1.52
C LEU A 56 9.72 -2.79 1.35
N TYR A 57 10.62 -2.60 0.39
CA TYR A 57 11.78 -3.48 0.24
C TYR A 57 12.81 -3.30 1.35
N ASN A 58 12.91 -2.09 1.90
CA ASN A 58 13.80 -1.79 3.03
C ASN A 58 13.13 -2.02 4.39
N MET A 59 11.90 -2.55 4.42
CA MET A 59 11.14 -2.74 5.65
C MET A 59 11.82 -3.68 6.65
N GLU A 60 12.61 -4.65 6.21
CA GLU A 60 13.34 -5.53 7.11
C GLU A 60 14.46 -4.79 7.86
N GLU A 61 15.05 -3.76 7.25
CA GLU A 61 16.04 -2.89 7.89
C GLU A 61 15.34 -1.93 8.87
N GLU A 62 14.19 -1.37 8.48
CA GLU A 62 13.36 -0.48 9.30
C GLU A 62 12.68 -1.21 10.50
N HIS A 63 12.30 -2.48 10.34
CA HIS A 63 11.79 -3.28 11.45
C HIS A 63 12.88 -3.65 12.45
N LYS A 64 14.13 -3.85 11.98
CA LYS A 64 15.29 -4.07 12.86
C LYS A 64 15.69 -2.81 13.63
N SER A 65 15.45 -1.63 13.06
CA SER A 65 15.69 -0.35 13.74
C SER A 65 14.62 0.01 14.77
N GLY A 66 13.50 -0.75 14.82
CA GLY A 66 12.44 -0.56 15.80
C GLY A 66 11.56 0.66 15.52
N ASN A 67 11.44 1.08 14.25
CA ASN A 67 10.65 2.25 13.87
C ASN A 67 9.16 2.06 14.28
N PRO A 68 8.66 2.83 15.26
CA PRO A 68 7.27 2.70 15.75
C PRO A 68 6.24 3.23 14.73
N ASP A 69 6.68 4.04 13.76
CA ASP A 69 5.83 4.72 12.78
C ASP A 69 5.71 3.97 11.45
N PHE A 70 6.22 2.73 11.34
CA PHE A 70 6.24 1.96 10.09
C PHE A 70 4.89 1.96 9.34
N LEU A 71 3.80 1.68 10.06
CA LEU A 71 2.46 1.63 9.46
C LEU A 71 2.02 3.02 8.96
N LYS A 72 2.35 4.07 9.70
CA LYS A 72 1.98 5.45 9.39
C LYS A 72 2.75 5.95 8.15
N ASP A 73 4.05 5.67 8.09
CA ASP A 73 4.91 6.01 6.96
C ASP A 73 4.47 5.27 5.69
N MET A 74 4.19 3.97 5.80
CA MET A 74 3.66 3.17 4.69
C MET A 74 2.34 3.74 4.17
N MET A 75 1.43 4.12 5.08
CA MET A 75 0.14 4.73 4.70
C MET A 75 0.31 6.10 4.02
N GLN A 76 1.25 6.92 4.50
CA GLN A 76 1.59 8.18 3.84
C GLN A 76 2.06 7.96 2.41
N LEU A 77 2.99 7.02 2.20
CA LEU A 77 3.51 6.70 0.87
C LEU A 77 2.42 6.15 -0.06
N LEU A 78 1.54 5.29 0.45
CA LEU A 78 0.41 4.77 -0.31
C LEU A 78 -0.59 5.88 -0.69
N GLY A 79 -0.98 6.72 0.27
CA GLY A 79 -1.90 7.83 0.02
C GLY A 79 -1.31 8.83 -0.98
N ASN A 80 -0.02 9.14 -0.90
CA ASN A 80 0.68 9.98 -1.87
C ASN A 80 0.66 9.38 -3.27
N PHE A 81 0.88 8.07 -3.40
CA PHE A 81 0.76 7.38 -4.69
C PHE A 81 -0.65 7.49 -5.29
N LEU A 82 -1.69 7.33 -4.46
CA LEU A 82 -3.09 7.48 -4.88
C LEU A 82 -3.44 8.93 -5.29
N ILE A 83 -2.89 9.93 -4.60
CA ILE A 83 -3.04 11.35 -4.96
C ILE A 83 -2.46 11.61 -6.35
N GLU A 84 -1.24 11.14 -6.61
CA GLU A 84 -0.59 11.37 -7.90
C GLU A 84 -1.36 10.69 -9.04
N ILE A 85 -1.92 9.50 -8.80
CA ILE A 85 -2.83 8.86 -9.77
C ILE A 85 -4.04 9.77 -10.03
N ARG A 86 -4.70 10.25 -8.97
CA ARG A 86 -5.87 11.12 -9.06
C ARG A 86 -5.57 12.39 -9.87
N LYS A 87 -4.42 13.03 -9.61
CA LYS A 87 -3.94 14.20 -10.36
C LYS A 87 -3.71 13.86 -11.83
N SER A 88 -3.01 12.77 -12.12
CA SER A 88 -2.75 12.31 -13.51
C SER A 88 -4.02 12.03 -14.31
N MET A 89 -5.13 11.72 -13.65
CA MET A 89 -6.45 11.51 -14.25
C MET A 89 -7.26 12.80 -14.45
N GLY A 90 -6.64 13.98 -14.28
CA GLY A 90 -7.26 15.29 -14.55
C GLY A 90 -7.81 16.01 -13.31
N ASN A 91 -7.51 15.53 -12.10
CA ASN A 91 -7.91 16.18 -10.84
C ASN A 91 -6.70 16.87 -10.17
N GLU A 92 -6.00 17.73 -10.90
CA GLU A 92 -4.76 18.36 -10.42
C GLU A 92 -4.97 19.24 -9.18
N ALA A 93 -6.12 19.94 -9.11
CA ALA A 93 -6.50 20.83 -8.00
C ALA A 93 -7.16 20.09 -6.81
N THR A 94 -6.88 18.79 -6.64
CA THR A 94 -7.44 18.03 -5.52
C THR A 94 -6.95 18.57 -4.18
N GLU A 95 -7.89 18.83 -3.25
CA GLU A 95 -7.59 19.25 -1.88
C GLU A 95 -7.49 18.06 -0.91
N LEU A 96 -7.79 16.84 -1.39
CA LEU A 96 -7.70 15.61 -0.60
C LEU A 96 -6.26 15.34 -0.18
N ASP A 97 -6.08 15.05 1.11
CA ASP A 97 -4.80 14.63 1.67
C ASP A 97 -4.58 13.11 1.53
N PHE A 98 -3.39 12.63 1.92
CA PHE A 98 -3.04 11.22 1.79
C PHE A 98 -3.87 10.31 2.71
N TRP A 99 -4.40 10.84 3.82
CA TRP A 99 -5.31 10.11 4.71
C TRP A 99 -6.67 9.93 4.06
N ASP A 100 -7.20 10.98 3.45
CA ASP A 100 -8.49 10.98 2.76
C ASP A 100 -8.50 9.90 1.66
N MET A 101 -7.39 9.77 0.94
CA MET A 101 -7.23 8.73 -0.09
C MET A 101 -7.18 7.30 0.48
N CYS A 102 -6.85 7.12 1.76
CA CYS A 102 -6.80 5.82 2.42
C CYS A 102 -8.09 5.45 3.17
N GLU A 103 -8.95 6.43 3.52
CA GLU A 103 -10.12 6.21 4.38
C GLU A 103 -11.11 5.19 3.82
N TRP A 104 -11.34 5.19 2.50
CA TRP A 104 -12.28 4.27 1.88
C TRP A 104 -11.74 2.83 1.76
N TRP A 105 -10.41 2.68 1.77
CA TRP A 105 -9.74 1.39 1.55
C TRP A 105 -9.45 0.64 2.86
N MET A 106 -9.28 1.37 3.96
CA MET A 106 -8.85 0.81 5.25
C MET A 106 -9.77 1.24 6.40
N SER A 107 -10.30 0.25 7.13
CA SER A 107 -11.20 0.45 8.28
C SER A 107 -10.59 1.25 9.42
N ASP A 108 -9.26 1.17 9.59
CA ASP A 108 -8.56 1.72 10.74
C ASP A 108 -7.76 2.98 10.41
N THR A 109 -7.94 3.56 9.22
CA THR A 109 -7.21 4.77 8.78
C THR A 109 -7.27 5.90 9.80
N ARG A 110 -8.47 6.16 10.35
CA ARG A 110 -8.68 7.20 11.36
C ARG A 110 -8.00 6.87 12.69
N LYS A 111 -7.88 5.59 13.05
CA LYS A 111 -7.17 5.18 14.28
C LYS A 111 -5.67 5.38 14.13
N VAL A 112 -5.11 5.04 12.97
CA VAL A 112 -3.70 5.28 12.67
C VAL A 112 -3.40 6.78 12.62
N LYS A 113 -4.24 7.58 11.95
CA LYS A 113 -4.13 9.05 11.89
C LYS A 113 -4.09 9.67 13.29
N ASN A 114 -4.92 9.18 14.20
CA ASN A 114 -5.06 9.71 15.56
C ASN A 114 -4.09 9.08 16.57
N GLY A 115 -3.21 8.16 16.15
CA GLY A 115 -2.28 7.47 17.05
C GLY A 115 -2.94 6.53 18.06
N THR A 116 -4.20 6.11 17.83
CA THR A 116 -4.94 5.19 18.70
C THR A 116 -4.86 3.73 18.24
N TYR A 117 -4.01 3.46 17.26
CA TYR A 117 -3.77 2.12 16.74
C TYR A 117 -2.89 1.33 17.73
N GLY A 118 -3.45 0.29 18.36
CA GLY A 118 -2.74 -0.56 19.32
C GLY A 118 -3.09 -0.34 20.80
N ALA A 119 -4.07 0.52 21.11
CA ALA A 119 -4.69 0.61 22.43
C ALA A 119 -5.74 -0.48 22.66
#